data_AF-A0AAU4BH34-F1
#
_entry.id   AF-A0AAU4BH34-F1
#
_cell.length_a   1.000
_cell.length_b   1.000
_cell.length_c   1.000
_cell.angle_alpha   90.00
_cell.angle_beta   90.00
_cell.angle_gamma   90.00
#
_symmetry.space_group_name_H-M   'P 1'
#
loop_
_entity.id
_entity.type
_entity.pdbx_description
1 polymer ?
#
loop_
_entity_poly.entity_id
_entity_poly.type
_entity_poly.pdbx_seq_one_letter_code
_entity_poly.pdbx_strand_id
1 'polypeptide(L)'
;MAGDSGGRMSALSLPIDPAASVEFKPFRARTPLFTVSAGRVLVTLTLPERLRAGDVEFARGLAEQAAAYAVEVERLYRSGRPSSGRGGSGRSSSGRGRVA
;
A
#
# COMPACT_ATOMS: atom_id res chain seq x y z
N MET A 1 -16.85 1.61 -33.25
CA MET A 1 -15.54 2.29 -33.14
C MET A 1 -15.47 2.96 -31.78
N ALA A 2 -14.66 2.44 -30.87
CA ALA A 2 -14.40 3.08 -29.58
C ALA A 2 -13.45 4.26 -29.85
N GLY A 3 -13.94 5.48 -29.69
CA GLY A 3 -13.09 6.66 -29.77
C GLY A 3 -12.10 6.63 -28.62
N ASP A 4 -10.81 6.59 -28.96
CA ASP A 4 -9.73 6.92 -28.04
C ASP A 4 -9.96 8.34 -27.54
N SER A 5 -10.56 8.44 -26.35
CA SER A 5 -10.63 9.70 -25.63
C SER A 5 -9.26 9.88 -24.99
N GLY A 6 -8.28 10.27 -25.79
CA GLY A 6 -6.95 10.68 -25.37
C GLY A 6 -7.05 11.93 -24.49
N GLY A 7 -7.59 11.74 -23.29
CA GLY A 7 -7.73 12.74 -22.27
C GLY A 7 -6.35 13.10 -21.74
N ARG A 8 -6.16 14.38 -21.43
CA ARG A 8 -4.91 14.84 -20.80
C ARG A 8 -4.76 14.16 -19.45
N MET A 9 -3.69 13.37 -19.28
CA MET A 9 -3.34 12.77 -18.00
C MET A 9 -2.90 13.87 -17.04
N SER A 10 -3.57 13.98 -15.91
CA SER A 10 -3.12 14.80 -14.78
C SER A 10 -2.65 13.86 -13.68
N ALA A 11 -1.45 14.09 -13.15
CA ALA A 11 -0.88 13.28 -12.08
C ALA A 11 -0.80 14.11 -10.79
N LEU A 12 -1.14 13.48 -9.67
CA LEU A 12 -1.04 14.04 -8.33
C LEU A 12 -0.27 13.05 -7.45
N SER A 13 0.80 13.51 -6.83
CA SER A 13 1.54 12.75 -5.83
C SER A 13 1.33 13.37 -4.46
N LEU A 14 0.91 12.55 -3.50
CA LEU A 14 0.64 12.99 -2.14
C LEU A 14 1.63 12.35 -1.17
N PRO A 15 2.34 13.15 -0.36
CA PRO A 15 3.09 12.59 0.75
C PRO A 15 2.11 12.03 1.77
N ILE A 16 2.29 10.76 2.13
CA ILE A 16 1.51 10.09 3.17
C ILE A 16 2.32 10.13 4.46
N ASP A 17 1.78 10.80 5.46
CA ASP A 17 2.34 10.86 6.82
C ASP A 17 1.45 10.06 7.80
N PRO A 18 1.87 9.87 9.06
CA PRO A 18 1.09 9.12 10.04
C PRO A 18 -0.29 9.72 10.39
N ALA A 19 -0.56 10.99 10.03
CA ALA A 19 -1.86 11.63 10.23
C ALA A 19 -2.79 11.44 9.01
N ALA A 20 -2.28 10.88 7.89
CA ALA A 20 -3.11 10.51 6.77
C ALA A 20 -4.12 9.43 7.17
N SER A 21 -5.31 9.47 6.56
CA SER A 21 -6.36 8.49 6.83
C SER A 21 -7.08 8.07 5.56
N VAL A 22 -7.66 6.86 5.62
CA VAL A 22 -8.45 6.27 4.55
C VAL A 22 -9.79 5.86 5.14
N GLU A 23 -10.89 6.25 4.48
CA GLU A 23 -12.25 5.99 4.95
C GLU A 23 -13.12 5.44 3.82
N PHE A 24 -13.86 4.37 4.10
CA PHE A 24 -14.88 3.81 3.22
C PHE A 24 -16.28 3.93 3.84
N LYS A 25 -17.23 4.51 3.10
CA LYS A 25 -18.63 4.66 3.51
C LYS A 25 -19.55 3.88 2.57
N PRO A 26 -20.02 2.68 2.98
CA PRO A 26 -20.98 1.88 2.21
C PRO A 26 -22.40 2.38 2.49
N PHE A 27 -22.82 3.45 1.81
CA PHE A 27 -24.21 3.89 1.89
C PHE A 27 -25.13 2.82 1.26
N ARG A 28 -26.27 2.52 1.91
CA ARG A 28 -27.23 1.52 1.39
C ARG A 28 -28.09 2.03 0.22
N ALA A 29 -28.34 3.34 0.18
CA ALA A 29 -29.25 3.97 -0.79
C ALA A 29 -28.52 4.95 -1.75
N ARG A 30 -27.18 4.97 -1.73
CA ARG A 30 -26.35 5.88 -2.53
C ARG A 30 -25.05 5.18 -2.92
N THR A 31 -24.37 5.73 -3.93
CA THR A 31 -23.05 5.30 -4.33
C THR A 31 -22.08 5.32 -3.13
N PRO A 32 -21.28 4.26 -2.91
CA PRO A 32 -20.29 4.24 -1.86
C PRO A 32 -19.21 5.30 -2.09
N LEU A 33 -18.67 5.86 -1.00
CA LEU A 33 -17.55 6.80 -1.06
C LEU A 33 -16.30 6.16 -0.46
N PHE A 34 -15.19 6.33 -1.15
CA PHE A 34 -13.86 6.00 -0.65
C PHE A 34 -13.01 7.27 -0.67
N THR A 35 -12.44 7.62 0.47
CA THR A 35 -11.73 8.88 0.67
C THR A 35 -10.35 8.63 1.26
N VAL A 36 -9.35 9.31 0.70
CA VAL A 36 -8.00 9.44 1.24
C VAL A 36 -7.79 10.89 1.65
N SER A 37 -7.35 11.11 2.89
CA SER A 37 -6.94 12.43 3.38
C SER A 37 -5.47 12.43 3.75
N ALA A 38 -4.73 13.43 3.31
CA ALA A 38 -3.32 13.64 3.64
C ALA A 38 -3.03 15.14 3.72
N GLY A 39 -2.72 15.62 4.93
CA GLY A 39 -2.57 17.06 5.20
C GLY A 39 -3.81 17.87 4.81
N ARG A 40 -3.67 18.74 3.80
CA ARG A 40 -4.75 19.60 3.27
C ARG A 40 -5.40 19.06 1.99
N VAL A 41 -5.03 17.86 1.57
CA VAL A 41 -5.58 17.25 0.36
C VAL A 41 -6.58 16.16 0.72
N LEU A 42 -7.73 16.19 0.05
CA LEU A 42 -8.77 15.18 0.12
C LEU A 42 -8.99 14.62 -1.29
N VAL A 43 -8.86 13.30 -1.43
CA VAL A 43 -9.16 12.58 -2.67
C VAL A 43 -10.33 11.66 -2.40
N THR A 44 -11.44 11.86 -3.09
CA THR A 44 -12.63 11.00 -3.00
C THR A 44 -12.93 10.37 -4.34
N LEU A 45 -13.06 9.04 -4.35
CA LEU A 45 -13.51 8.30 -5.52
C LEU A 45 -15.04 8.31 -5.55
N THR A 46 -15.60 8.81 -6.64
CA THR A 46 -17.05 8.84 -6.89
C THR A 46 -17.36 7.95 -8.09
N LEU A 47 -18.40 7.14 -7.97
CA LEU A 47 -18.90 6.34 -9.09
C LEU A 47 -20.22 6.94 -9.62
N PRO A 48 -20.59 6.66 -10.88
CA PRO A 48 -21.89 7.05 -11.40
C PRO A 48 -23.05 6.44 -10.59
N GLU A 49 -24.23 7.04 -10.67
CA GLU A 49 -25.44 6.54 -9.98
C GLU A 49 -25.83 5.12 -10.41
N ARG A 50 -25.57 4.77 -11.68
CA ARG A 50 -25.85 3.45 -12.24
C ARG A 50 -24.54 2.73 -12.55
N LEU A 51 -24.18 1.78 -11.67
CA LEU A 51 -22.99 0.96 -11.84
C LEU A 51 -23.17 -0.04 -12.99
N ARG A 52 -22.09 -0.26 -13.74
CA ARG A 52 -21.95 -1.26 -14.79
C ARG A 52 -20.86 -2.26 -14.40
N ALA A 53 -20.75 -3.35 -15.16
CA ALA A 53 -19.72 -4.37 -14.92
C ALA A 53 -18.31 -3.78 -14.84
N GLY A 54 -17.97 -2.81 -15.71
CA GLY A 54 -16.67 -2.14 -15.68
C GLY A 54 -16.38 -1.39 -14.37
N ASP A 55 -17.38 -0.80 -13.73
CA ASP A 55 -17.21 -0.12 -12.44
C ASP A 55 -16.93 -1.13 -11.31
N VAL A 56 -17.56 -2.32 -11.39
CA VAL A 56 -17.32 -3.41 -10.45
C VAL A 56 -15.92 -3.97 -10.61
N GLU A 57 -15.46 -4.17 -11.85
CA GLU A 57 -14.08 -4.63 -12.10
C GLU A 57 -13.04 -3.59 -11.68
N PHE A 58 -13.30 -2.30 -11.89
CA PHE A 58 -12.46 -1.24 -11.34
C PHE A 58 -12.36 -1.32 -9.81
N ALA A 59 -13.49 -1.48 -9.10
CA ALA A 59 -13.50 -1.55 -7.64
C ALA A 59 -12.74 -2.78 -7.11
N ARG A 60 -12.85 -3.93 -7.79
CA ARG A 60 -12.07 -5.14 -7.46
C ARG A 60 -10.58 -4.92 -7.66
N GLY A 61 -10.20 -4.42 -8.83
CA GLY A 61 -8.79 -4.12 -9.13
C GLY A 61 -8.18 -3.12 -8.16
N LEU A 62 -8.93 -2.08 -7.78
CA LEU A 62 -8.51 -1.12 -6.75
C LEU A 62 -8.22 -1.83 -5.41
N ALA A 63 -9.12 -2.69 -4.95
CA ALA A 63 -8.94 -3.43 -3.70
C ALA A 63 -7.73 -4.37 -3.74
N GLU A 64 -7.55 -5.08 -4.84
CA GLU A 64 -6.41 -5.99 -5.05
C GLU A 64 -5.07 -5.23 -5.02
N GLN A 65 -4.97 -4.12 -5.76
CA GLN A 65 -3.75 -3.32 -5.79
C GLN A 65 -3.46 -2.65 -4.44
N ALA A 66 -4.49 -2.16 -3.74
CA ALA A 66 -4.34 -1.59 -2.40
C ALA A 66 -3.85 -2.63 -1.39
N ALA A 67 -4.36 -3.87 -1.46
CA ALA A 67 -3.89 -4.96 -0.62
C ALA A 67 -2.43 -5.32 -0.92
N ALA A 68 -2.05 -5.41 -2.21
CA ALA A 68 -0.67 -5.68 -2.61
C ALA A 68 0.29 -4.57 -2.13
N TYR A 69 -0.12 -3.31 -2.24
CA TYR A 69 0.61 -2.16 -1.70
C TYR A 69 0.83 -2.28 -0.18
N ALA A 70 -0.22 -2.61 0.58
CA ALA A 70 -0.10 -2.77 2.03
C ALA A 70 0.92 -3.85 2.42
N VAL A 71 0.88 -5.02 1.76
CA VAL A 71 1.85 -6.12 1.97
C VAL A 71 3.28 -5.64 1.74
N GLU A 72 3.50 -4.85 0.69
CA GLU A 72 4.83 -4.34 0.35
C GLU A 72 5.33 -3.28 1.33
N VAL A 73 4.46 -2.38 1.79
CA VAL A 73 4.79 -1.41 2.85
C VAL A 73 5.22 -2.13 4.13
N GLU A 74 4.51 -3.18 4.53
CA GLU A 74 4.90 -3.97 5.69
C GLU A 74 6.24 -4.68 5.49
N ARG A 75 6.49 -5.23 4.29
CA ARG A 75 7.78 -5.86 3.96
C ARG A 75 8.92 -4.86 4.09
N LEU A 76 8.77 -3.66 3.55
CA LEU A 76 9.75 -2.58 3.65
C LEU A 76 9.98 -2.15 5.10
N TYR A 77 8.90 -1.94 5.86
CA TYR A 77 8.96 -1.62 7.29
C TYR A 77 9.76 -2.67 8.08
N ARG A 78 9.55 -3.96 7.81
CA ARG A 78 10.29 -5.06 8.44
C ARG A 78 11.76 -5.06 8.04
N SER A 79 12.08 -4.79 6.77
CA SER A 79 13.47 -4.78 6.27
C SER A 79 14.31 -3.59 6.76
N GLY A 80 13.67 -2.47 7.11
CA GLY A 80 14.34 -1.29 7.66
C GLY A 80 14.72 -1.40 9.14
N ARG A 81 14.32 -2.48 9.84
CA ARG A 81 14.77 -2.73 11.21
C ARG A 81 16.16 -3.36 11.18
N PRO A 82 17.17 -2.81 11.89
CA PRO A 82 18.43 -3.51 12.08
C PRO A 82 18.12 -4.86 12.73
N SER A 83 18.69 -5.94 12.19
CA SER A 83 18.53 -7.27 12.74
C SER A 83 19.13 -7.32 14.15
N SER A 84 18.35 -6.99 15.17
CA SER A 84 18.71 -7.24 16.55
C SER A 84 18.75 -8.75 16.75
N GLY A 85 19.92 -9.36 16.62
CA GLY A 85 20.14 -10.76 17.00
C GLY A 85 20.53 -11.71 15.88
N ARG A 86 21.59 -11.42 15.12
CA ARG A 86 22.50 -12.47 14.69
C ARG A 86 23.89 -12.12 15.16
N GLY A 87 24.10 -12.31 16.47
CA GLY A 87 25.43 -12.32 17.05
C GLY A 87 26.25 -13.36 16.29
N GLY A 88 27.28 -12.90 15.60
CA GLY A 88 28.38 -13.75 15.22
C GLY A 88 29.00 -14.28 16.51
N SER A 89 28.65 -15.51 16.90
CA SER A 89 29.46 -16.24 17.84
C SER A 89 30.78 -16.54 17.13
N GLY A 90 31.79 -15.78 17.53
CA GLY A 90 33.15 -15.91 17.07
C GLY A 90 33.62 -17.35 17.17
N ARG A 91 34.36 -17.75 16.14
CA ARG A 91 35.26 -18.90 16.18
C ARG A 91 36.13 -18.83 17.43
N SER A 92 35.93 -19.76 18.36
CA SER A 92 36.90 -20.08 19.40
C SER A 92 37.28 -21.55 19.27
N SER A 93 38.12 -21.85 18.27
CA SER A 93 38.88 -23.10 18.23
C SER A 93 40.08 -22.98 19.17
N SER A 94 39.86 -23.23 20.47
CA SER A 94 40.94 -23.40 21.44
C SER A 94 41.61 -24.76 21.21
N GLY A 95 42.59 -24.79 20.31
CA GLY A 95 43.52 -25.90 20.19
C GLY A 95 44.45 -25.92 21.40
N ARG A 96 44.14 -26.75 22.40
CA ARG A 96 45.07 -27.09 23.48
C ARG A 96 46.24 -27.88 22.88
N GLY A 97 47.40 -27.24 22.78
CA GLY A 97 48.67 -27.89 22.52
C GLY A 97 48.99 -28.88 23.66
N ARG A 98 49.32 -30.12 23.28
CA ARG A 98 49.89 -31.13 24.17
C ARG A 98 51.29 -30.69 24.58
N VAL A 99 51.57 -30.75 25.88
CA VAL A 99 52.91 -30.69 26.47
C VAL A 99 53.52 -32.09 26.50
N ALA A 100 54.80 -32.14 26.14
CA ALA A 100 55.87 -33.14 26.34
C ALA A 100 55.47 -34.58 26.67
#